data_AF-A0AAV8XV47-F1
#
_entry.id   AF-A0AAV8XV47-F1
#
_cell.length_a   1.000
_cell.length_b   1.000
_cell.length_c   1.000
_cell.angle_alpha   90.00
_cell.angle_beta   90.00
_cell.angle_gamma   90.00
#
_symmetry.space_group_name_H-M   'P 1'
#
loop_
_entity.id
_entity.type
_entity.pdbx_description
1 polymer ?
#
loop_
_entity_poly.entity_id
_entity_poly.type
_entity_poly.pdbx_seq_one_letter_code
_entity_poly.pdbx_strand_id
1 'polypeptide(L)'
;MGQVELWETIGREIMKSDIGSENKKYLAFLSCTYYWGENYTDSMKTHEDLLQITQGYVALGGGGLALFGTACLYTWPESFEEIILRFEDSTLVDRTQFLDDSCYRGTVGSCFSTTLGSVLHELYHTFDLGHTEEGIMGRGFDNIYKVFTRSHSAGQNLNTGHDVSKTLQDKIEFKEEFEPESLLERLQTENKKKEFIVIRKYEEVDDTFLTRSCAVLLCYHRWFNQTTARQCSILSFDSSNKLIKSISGIRVVEIRSQNVELVLHSWTFEGRILKFSFQIPQDIIITLCDGNYTIFVEDTVGFMLKEEFSL
;
A
#
# COMPACT_ATOMS: atom_id res chain seq x y z
N MET A 1 1.80 0.15 -23.51
CA MET A 1 2.80 -0.03 -22.45
C MET A 1 2.06 -0.22 -21.15
N GLY A 2 2.28 -1.33 -20.47
CA GLY A 2 1.68 -1.59 -19.15
C GLY A 2 2.38 -0.80 -18.04
N GLN A 3 1.83 -0.83 -16.82
CA GLN A 3 2.41 -0.12 -15.68
C GLN A 3 3.87 -0.55 -15.40
N VAL A 4 4.14 -1.87 -15.37
CA VAL A 4 5.48 -2.43 -15.10
C VAL A 4 6.49 -1.98 -16.16
N GLU A 5 6.13 -2.08 -17.44
CA GLU A 5 6.99 -1.67 -18.56
C GLU A 5 7.32 -0.17 -18.50
N LEU A 6 6.35 0.66 -18.09
CA LEU A 6 6.52 2.09 -17.88
C LEU A 6 7.45 2.38 -16.69
N TRP A 7 7.22 1.73 -15.55
CA TRP A 7 8.08 1.84 -14.37
C TRP A 7 9.53 1.44 -14.67
N GLU A 8 9.74 0.32 -15.35
CA GLU A 8 11.09 -0.12 -15.74
C GLU A 8 11.77 0.83 -16.72
N THR A 9 11.01 1.35 -17.69
CA THR A 9 11.56 2.26 -18.70
C THR A 9 12.01 3.57 -18.06
N ILE A 10 11.16 4.17 -17.23
CA ILE A 10 11.50 5.40 -16.49
C ILE A 10 12.64 5.13 -15.50
N GLY A 11 12.63 4.00 -14.79
CA GLY A 11 13.73 3.61 -13.90
C GLY A 11 15.06 3.52 -14.64
N ARG A 12 15.08 2.88 -15.83
CA ARG A 12 16.29 2.81 -16.67
C ARG A 12 16.74 4.18 -17.17
N GLU A 13 15.81 5.07 -17.52
CA GLU A 13 16.14 6.43 -17.96
C GLU A 13 16.74 7.26 -16.82
N ILE A 14 16.13 7.25 -15.64
CA ILE A 14 16.67 7.93 -14.45
C ILE A 14 18.10 7.45 -14.18
N MET A 15 18.33 6.13 -14.15
CA MET A 15 19.65 5.57 -13.85
C MET A 15 20.71 5.84 -14.92
N LYS A 16 20.32 6.12 -16.17
CA LYS A 16 21.23 6.51 -17.26
C LYS A 16 21.44 8.03 -17.36
N SER A 17 20.64 8.82 -16.66
CA SER A 17 20.71 10.28 -16.67
C SER A 17 21.67 10.83 -15.61
N ASP A 18 21.93 12.14 -15.67
CA ASP A 18 22.81 12.83 -14.73
C ASP A 18 22.30 12.83 -13.28
N ILE A 19 21.00 12.60 -13.05
CA ILE A 19 20.45 12.51 -11.70
C ILE A 19 20.58 11.11 -11.08
N GLY A 20 20.83 10.10 -11.91
CA GLY A 20 20.91 8.68 -11.57
C GLY A 20 21.94 8.35 -10.51
N SER A 21 21.57 7.49 -9.55
CA SER A 21 22.40 7.12 -8.41
C SER A 21 21.76 5.98 -7.63
N GLU A 22 22.55 4.98 -7.27
CA GLU A 22 22.16 3.89 -6.35
C GLU A 22 22.00 4.37 -4.90
N ASN A 23 22.56 5.55 -4.60
CA ASN A 23 22.44 6.23 -3.30
C ASN A 23 21.30 7.27 -3.31
N LYS A 24 20.32 7.14 -4.21
CA LYS A 24 19.09 7.94 -4.22
C LYS A 24 17.87 7.02 -4.35
N LYS A 25 16.78 7.42 -3.70
CA LYS A 25 15.42 6.93 -3.99
C LYS A 25 14.68 8.04 -4.73
N TYR A 26 13.78 7.65 -5.63
CA TYR A 26 13.05 8.57 -6.48
C TYR A 26 11.55 8.38 -6.24
N LEU A 27 10.87 9.50 -5.99
CA LEU A 27 9.43 9.61 -6.14
C LEU A 27 9.18 10.46 -7.38
N ALA A 28 8.50 9.90 -8.37
CA ALA A 28 8.28 10.53 -9.66
C ALA A 28 6.79 10.54 -10.05
N PHE A 29 6.38 11.63 -10.69
CA PHE A 29 5.03 11.81 -11.21
C PHE A 29 5.10 11.98 -12.73
N LEU A 30 4.30 11.20 -13.46
CA LEU A 30 4.26 11.23 -14.91
C LEU A 30 3.43 12.38 -15.44
N SER A 31 4.07 13.33 -16.12
CA SER A 31 3.37 14.47 -16.74
C SER A 31 2.45 14.10 -17.91
N CYS A 32 2.46 12.85 -18.38
CA CYS A 32 1.74 12.40 -19.56
C CYS A 32 0.57 11.46 -19.24
N THR A 33 0.13 11.39 -17.98
CA THR A 33 -1.12 10.68 -17.64
C THR A 33 -2.32 11.48 -18.16
N TYR A 34 -3.21 10.83 -18.89
CA TYR A 34 -4.37 11.47 -19.50
C TYR A 34 -5.64 10.63 -19.29
N TYR A 35 -6.71 11.28 -18.80
CA TYR A 35 -8.02 10.68 -18.60
C TYR A 35 -8.97 11.11 -19.72
N TRP A 36 -9.53 10.16 -20.47
CA TRP A 36 -10.45 10.40 -21.58
C TRP A 36 -11.92 10.39 -21.10
N GLY A 37 -12.29 11.40 -20.31
CA GLY A 37 -13.60 11.49 -19.66
C GLY A 37 -14.80 11.51 -20.64
N GLU A 38 -14.61 11.89 -21.90
CA GLU A 38 -15.62 11.79 -22.94
C GLU A 38 -16.05 10.35 -23.27
N ASN A 39 -15.21 9.37 -22.93
CA ASN A 39 -15.49 7.95 -23.11
C ASN A 39 -16.16 7.34 -21.86
N TYR A 40 -16.34 8.11 -20.79
CA TYR A 40 -17.03 7.65 -19.59
C TYR A 40 -18.48 7.31 -19.90
N THR A 41 -18.94 6.17 -19.38
CA THR A 41 -20.34 5.77 -19.40
C THR A 41 -20.79 5.35 -18.01
N ASP A 42 -22.08 5.52 -17.71
CA ASP A 42 -22.65 5.10 -16.43
C ASP A 42 -22.48 3.59 -16.15
N SER A 43 -22.17 2.78 -17.15
CA SER A 43 -21.89 1.34 -16.97
C SER A 43 -20.50 1.06 -16.40
N MET A 44 -19.56 2.01 -16.46
CA MET A 44 -18.23 1.90 -15.86
C MET A 44 -18.34 2.05 -14.35
N LYS A 45 -18.25 0.94 -13.61
CA LYS A 45 -18.47 0.89 -12.15
C LYS A 45 -17.22 0.55 -11.36
N THR A 46 -16.21 -0.03 -12.00
CA THR A 46 -14.99 -0.51 -11.35
C THR A 46 -13.81 0.41 -11.61
N HIS A 47 -12.78 0.30 -10.78
CA HIS A 47 -11.51 0.98 -11.01
C HIS A 47 -10.92 0.57 -12.38
N GLU A 48 -10.97 -0.72 -12.71
CA GLU A 48 -10.49 -1.27 -13.99
C GLU A 48 -11.22 -0.69 -15.20
N ASP A 49 -12.51 -0.40 -15.10
CA ASP A 49 -13.26 0.27 -16.18
C ASP A 49 -12.72 1.69 -16.43
N LEU A 50 -12.44 2.44 -15.36
CA LEU A 50 -11.88 3.79 -15.47
C LEU A 50 -10.44 3.78 -16.00
N LEU A 51 -9.65 2.75 -15.66
CA LEU A 51 -8.31 2.59 -16.20
C LEU A 51 -8.29 2.32 -17.71
N GLN A 52 -9.32 1.66 -18.27
CA GLN A 52 -9.41 1.44 -19.73
C GLN A 52 -9.47 2.75 -20.53
N ILE A 53 -10.00 3.81 -19.92
CA ILE A 53 -10.05 5.16 -20.51
C ILE A 53 -9.00 6.10 -19.92
N THR A 54 -7.99 5.58 -19.21
CA THR A 54 -6.87 6.34 -18.66
C THR A 54 -5.56 5.90 -19.30
N GLN A 55 -4.89 6.81 -20.01
CA GLN A 55 -3.55 6.57 -20.54
C GLN A 55 -2.48 7.00 -19.55
N GLY A 56 -1.37 6.24 -19.50
CA GLY A 56 -0.25 6.55 -18.62
C GLY A 56 -0.59 6.47 -17.14
N TYR A 57 -1.64 5.72 -16.76
CA TYR A 57 -1.88 5.38 -15.37
C TYR A 57 -0.74 4.47 -14.88
N VAL A 58 -0.22 4.79 -13.70
CA VAL A 58 0.75 3.97 -12.97
C VAL A 58 0.68 4.30 -11.50
N ALA A 59 0.73 3.28 -10.66
CA ALA A 59 1.01 3.38 -9.24
C ALA A 59 1.88 2.17 -8.91
N LEU A 60 3.20 2.35 -9.00
CA LEU A 60 4.16 1.25 -8.82
C LEU A 60 5.41 1.72 -8.09
N GLY A 61 5.82 0.92 -7.12
CA GLY A 61 6.95 1.16 -6.24
C GLY A 61 7.78 -0.09 -6.04
N GLY A 62 9.08 0.11 -5.87
CA GLY A 62 10.02 -0.96 -5.60
C GLY A 62 11.44 -0.52 -5.90
N GLY A 63 12.42 -1.27 -5.41
CA GLY A 63 13.83 -0.97 -5.64
C GLY A 63 14.15 0.49 -5.31
N GLY A 64 14.48 1.31 -6.32
CA GLY A 64 14.81 2.72 -6.17
C GLY A 64 13.73 3.73 -6.54
N LEU A 65 12.57 3.30 -7.04
CA LEU A 65 11.60 4.19 -7.70
C LEU A 65 10.16 3.90 -7.26
N ALA A 66 9.45 4.95 -6.84
CA ALA A 66 8.00 5.01 -6.79
C ALA A 66 7.52 5.95 -7.92
N LEU A 67 6.70 5.42 -8.83
CA LEU A 67 6.21 6.11 -10.02
C LEU A 67 4.69 6.21 -10.00
N PHE A 68 4.19 7.42 -10.19
CA PHE A 68 2.76 7.73 -10.14
C PHE A 68 2.25 8.47 -11.37
N GLY A 69 1.05 8.11 -11.80
CA GLY A 69 0.28 8.89 -12.76
C GLY A 69 -0.34 10.13 -12.12
N THR A 70 -0.59 11.16 -12.93
CA THR A 70 -1.05 12.47 -12.44
C THR A 70 -2.55 12.71 -12.58
N ALA A 71 -3.33 11.70 -13.01
CA ALA A 71 -4.76 11.86 -13.32
C ALA A 71 -5.60 12.36 -12.13
N CYS A 72 -5.17 12.13 -10.89
CA CYS A 72 -5.89 12.55 -9.70
C CYS A 72 -5.26 13.74 -8.96
N LEU A 73 -4.18 14.34 -9.48
CA LEU A 73 -3.53 15.48 -8.82
C LEU A 73 -4.41 16.73 -8.73
N TYR A 74 -5.49 16.82 -9.53
CA TYR A 74 -6.49 17.89 -9.40
C TYR A 74 -7.14 17.94 -8.01
N THR A 75 -7.14 16.81 -7.28
CA THR A 75 -7.70 16.71 -5.92
C THR A 75 -6.71 17.19 -4.85
N TRP A 76 -5.42 17.24 -5.18
CA TRP A 76 -4.36 17.55 -4.22
C TRP A 76 -4.31 19.05 -3.88
N PRO A 77 -3.94 19.40 -2.64
CA PRO A 77 -3.79 20.79 -2.23
C PRO A 77 -2.65 21.48 -2.98
N GLU A 78 -2.84 22.75 -3.34
CA GLU A 78 -1.79 23.57 -3.95
C GLU A 78 -0.87 24.23 -2.90
N SER A 79 -1.34 24.27 -1.65
CA SER A 79 -0.65 24.87 -0.50
C SER A 79 -0.81 24.01 0.75
N PHE A 80 0.10 24.18 1.71
CA PHE A 80 0.07 23.38 2.94
C PHE A 80 -1.18 23.64 3.78
N GLU A 81 -1.68 24.88 3.75
CA GLU A 81 -2.85 25.34 4.49
C GLU A 81 -4.15 24.67 4.02
N GLU A 82 -4.19 24.19 2.77
CA GLU A 82 -5.35 23.53 2.17
C GLU A 82 -5.49 22.06 2.53
N ILE A 83 -4.48 21.42 3.15
CA ILE A 83 -4.45 19.96 3.36
C ILE A 83 -5.73 19.44 4.03
N ILE A 84 -6.14 20.05 5.15
CA ILE A 84 -7.35 19.63 5.87
C ILE A 84 -8.61 19.90 5.05
N LEU A 85 -8.70 21.08 4.43
CA LEU A 85 -9.84 21.46 3.60
C LEU A 85 -10.04 20.49 2.43
N ARG A 86 -8.94 20.05 1.79
CA ARG A 86 -9.01 19.06 0.70
C ARG A 86 -9.44 17.69 1.19
N PHE A 87 -8.97 17.22 2.36
CA PHE A 87 -9.45 15.95 2.92
C PHE A 87 -10.95 15.98 3.24
N GLU A 88 -11.48 17.13 3.66
CA GLU A 88 -12.88 17.32 4.02
C GLU A 88 -13.78 17.69 2.83
N ASP A 89 -13.22 17.81 1.61
CA ASP A 89 -13.97 18.16 0.42
C ASP A 89 -14.92 17.01 0.01
N SER A 90 -16.21 17.24 0.25
CA SER A 90 -17.30 16.31 -0.07
C SER A 90 -17.90 16.51 -1.46
N THR A 91 -17.31 17.40 -2.28
CA THR A 91 -17.71 17.58 -3.68
C THR A 91 -17.57 16.26 -4.44
N LEU A 92 -18.60 15.89 -5.20
CA LEU A 92 -18.58 14.68 -6.01
C LEU A 92 -17.63 14.84 -7.20
N VAL A 93 -16.86 13.79 -7.49
CA VAL A 93 -16.02 13.75 -8.69
C VAL A 93 -16.90 13.66 -9.94
N ASP A 94 -16.76 14.62 -10.85
CA ASP A 94 -17.37 14.54 -12.17
C ASP A 94 -16.54 13.60 -13.08
N ARG A 95 -16.97 12.34 -13.15
CA ARG A 95 -16.31 11.30 -13.95
C ARG A 95 -16.37 11.53 -15.46
N THR A 96 -17.16 12.50 -15.94
CA THR A 96 -17.09 12.91 -17.35
C THR A 96 -15.88 13.80 -17.66
N GLN A 97 -15.20 14.30 -16.62
CA GLN A 97 -14.07 15.20 -16.74
C GLN A 97 -12.81 14.67 -16.04
N PHE A 98 -12.97 13.96 -14.91
CA PHE A 98 -11.85 13.59 -14.05
C PHE A 98 -11.88 12.11 -13.65
N LEU A 99 -10.68 11.53 -13.48
CA LEU A 99 -10.54 10.19 -12.91
C LEU A 99 -11.00 10.22 -11.44
N ASP A 100 -11.83 9.25 -11.07
CA ASP A 100 -12.22 8.99 -9.69
C ASP A 100 -11.50 7.76 -9.16
N ASP A 101 -10.44 7.99 -8.38
CA ASP A 101 -9.68 6.95 -7.69
C ASP A 101 -9.87 7.01 -6.17
N SER A 102 -11.11 7.27 -5.74
CA SER A 102 -11.46 7.46 -4.33
C SER A 102 -11.77 6.18 -3.55
N CYS A 103 -11.46 5.01 -4.11
CA CYS A 103 -11.93 3.73 -3.58
C CYS A 103 -13.47 3.70 -3.42
N TYR A 104 -14.20 4.07 -4.47
CA TYR A 104 -15.66 4.05 -4.54
C TYR A 104 -16.41 5.05 -3.63
N ARG A 105 -15.70 5.96 -2.95
CA ARG A 105 -16.32 6.98 -2.08
C ARG A 105 -16.88 8.17 -2.86
N GLY A 106 -16.34 8.44 -4.05
CA GLY A 106 -16.86 9.37 -5.04
C GLY A 106 -16.64 10.86 -4.75
N THR A 107 -15.93 11.23 -3.69
CA THR A 107 -15.65 12.64 -3.36
C THR A 107 -14.21 13.04 -3.67
N VAL A 108 -14.00 14.33 -3.93
CA VAL A 108 -12.68 14.93 -4.14
C VAL A 108 -11.74 14.62 -2.97
N GLY A 109 -12.18 14.81 -1.72
CA GLY A 109 -11.35 14.53 -0.55
C GLY A 109 -11.02 13.06 -0.35
N SER A 110 -11.93 12.16 -0.72
CA SER A 110 -11.67 10.72 -0.70
C SER A 110 -10.68 10.29 -1.79
N CYS A 111 -10.75 10.91 -2.97
CA CYS A 111 -9.81 10.71 -4.07
C CYS A 111 -8.41 11.23 -3.70
N PHE A 112 -8.33 12.40 -3.05
CA PHE A 112 -7.09 12.90 -2.48
C PHE A 112 -6.52 11.93 -1.43
N SER A 113 -7.35 11.43 -0.51
CA SER A 113 -6.93 10.46 0.51
C SER A 113 -6.34 9.18 -0.10
N THR A 114 -7.09 8.51 -0.98
CA THR A 114 -6.60 7.28 -1.62
C THR A 114 -5.32 7.51 -2.40
N THR A 115 -5.24 8.58 -3.19
CA THR A 115 -4.09 8.80 -4.08
C THR A 115 -2.84 9.23 -3.33
N LEU A 116 -2.96 10.04 -2.27
CA LEU A 116 -1.83 10.35 -1.38
C LEU A 116 -1.38 9.09 -0.61
N GLY A 117 -2.33 8.30 -0.11
CA GLY A 117 -2.04 7.04 0.56
C GLY A 117 -1.31 6.07 -0.35
N SER A 118 -1.79 5.90 -1.58
CA SER A 118 -1.15 5.06 -2.59
C SER A 118 0.27 5.55 -2.89
N VAL A 119 0.49 6.87 -3.02
CA VAL A 119 1.84 7.46 -3.13
C VAL A 119 2.77 7.00 -2.00
N LEU A 120 2.31 7.03 -0.76
CA LEU A 120 3.10 6.55 0.37
C LEU A 120 3.31 5.04 0.35
N HIS A 121 2.30 4.25 -0.03
CA HIS A 121 2.38 2.79 -0.15
C HIS A 121 3.51 2.38 -1.10
N GLU A 122 3.52 2.90 -2.32
CA GLU A 122 4.55 2.58 -3.31
C GLU A 122 5.92 3.18 -2.91
N LEU A 123 5.94 4.34 -2.24
CA LEU A 123 7.17 4.88 -1.68
C LEU A 123 7.75 3.94 -0.62
N TYR A 124 6.93 3.33 0.21
CA TYR A 124 7.36 2.34 1.20
C TYR A 124 7.90 1.06 0.57
N HIS A 125 7.39 0.62 -0.59
CA HIS A 125 8.02 -0.45 -1.36
C HIS A 125 9.47 -0.14 -1.77
N THR A 126 9.82 1.14 -1.96
CA THR A 126 11.23 1.52 -2.21
C THR A 126 12.14 1.33 -0.99
N PHE A 127 11.56 1.13 0.20
CA PHE A 127 12.23 0.77 1.44
C PHE A 127 12.02 -0.71 1.80
N ASP A 128 11.74 -1.55 0.81
CA ASP A 128 11.67 -3.01 0.91
C ASP A 128 10.52 -3.56 1.79
N LEU A 129 9.53 -2.71 2.13
CA LEU A 129 8.30 -3.16 2.81
C LEU A 129 7.46 -4.02 1.84
N GLY A 130 6.99 -5.17 2.32
CA GLY A 130 6.01 -6.01 1.61
C GLY A 130 4.58 -5.57 1.90
N HIS A 131 3.61 -6.14 1.19
CA HIS A 131 2.19 -5.92 1.51
C HIS A 131 1.86 -6.52 2.88
N THR A 132 0.90 -5.94 3.57
CA THR A 132 0.34 -6.46 4.83
C THR A 132 -1.17 -6.58 4.71
N GLU A 133 -1.80 -7.40 5.56
CA GLU A 133 -3.27 -7.53 5.57
C GLU A 133 -3.96 -6.22 6.00
N GLU A 134 -3.31 -5.47 6.89
CA GLU A 134 -3.81 -4.22 7.49
C GLU A 134 -2.77 -3.10 7.37
N GLY A 135 -3.18 -1.86 7.65
CA GLY A 135 -2.31 -0.70 7.67
C GLY A 135 -2.02 -0.13 6.28
N ILE A 136 -1.02 0.77 6.21
CA ILE A 136 -0.70 1.50 4.97
C ILE A 136 -0.16 0.59 3.86
N MET A 137 0.48 -0.53 4.22
CA MET A 137 0.92 -1.56 3.27
C MET A 137 -0.19 -2.58 2.94
N GLY A 138 -1.39 -2.41 3.53
CA GLY A 138 -2.64 -3.10 3.18
C GLY A 138 -3.61 -2.14 2.47
N ARG A 139 -4.87 -2.06 2.92
CA ARG A 139 -5.87 -1.10 2.38
C ARG A 139 -6.00 0.17 3.23
N GLY A 140 -5.33 0.24 4.37
CA GLY A 140 -5.32 1.40 5.26
C GLY A 140 -4.78 2.68 4.60
N PHE A 141 -4.07 2.59 3.47
CA PHE A 141 -3.68 3.78 2.71
C PHE A 141 -4.87 4.60 2.19
N ASP A 142 -6.02 3.95 1.91
CA ASP A 142 -7.24 4.65 1.50
C ASP A 142 -7.69 5.69 2.54
N ASN A 143 -7.32 5.46 3.81
CA ASN A 143 -7.85 6.18 4.96
C ASN A 143 -6.86 7.19 5.56
N ILE A 144 -5.83 7.59 4.80
CA ILE A 144 -4.76 8.48 5.30
C ILE A 144 -5.30 9.81 5.85
N TYR A 145 -6.44 10.29 5.34
CA TYR A 145 -7.13 11.47 5.86
C TYR A 145 -7.33 11.41 7.40
N LYS A 146 -7.55 10.22 7.97
CA LYS A 146 -7.75 9.99 9.41
C LYS A 146 -6.54 10.42 10.24
N VAL A 147 -5.32 10.31 9.71
CA VAL A 147 -4.10 10.76 10.40
C VAL A 147 -4.12 12.27 10.62
N PHE A 148 -4.73 13.01 9.69
CA PHE A 148 -4.79 14.46 9.72
C PHE A 148 -6.03 14.98 10.47
N THR A 149 -7.17 14.30 10.35
CA THR A 149 -8.47 14.79 10.89
C THR A 149 -8.79 14.28 12.29
N ARG A 150 -8.31 13.09 12.71
CA ARG A 150 -8.55 12.57 14.08
C ARG A 150 -7.93 13.46 15.17
N SER A 151 -6.83 14.16 14.85
CA SER A 151 -6.23 15.13 15.79
C SER A 151 -7.07 16.40 15.95
N HIS A 152 -7.92 16.74 14.99
CA HIS A 152 -8.80 17.92 15.06
C HIS A 152 -9.97 17.72 16.04
N SER A 153 -10.42 16.48 16.24
CA SER A 153 -11.54 16.12 17.14
C SER A 153 -11.12 15.92 18.59
N ALA A 154 -9.84 15.64 18.88
CA ALA A 154 -9.33 15.53 20.25
C ALA A 154 -9.17 16.88 20.97
N GLY A 155 -9.22 18.00 20.23
CA GLY A 155 -9.07 19.37 20.76
C GLY A 155 -10.39 20.11 21.05
N GLN A 156 -11.54 19.56 20.66
CA GLN A 156 -12.86 20.18 20.88
C GLN A 156 -13.73 19.33 21.80
N ASN A 157 -13.35 19.23 23.07
CA ASN A 157 -14.24 18.75 24.13
C ASN A 157 -14.21 19.69 25.32
N LEU A 158 -14.79 20.89 25.13
CA LEU A 158 -15.40 21.66 26.22
C LEU A 158 -16.67 22.33 25.68
N ASN A 159 -17.80 21.70 26.03
CA ASN A 159 -19.15 22.28 26.11
C ASN A 159 -19.82 22.75 24.82
N THR A 160 -20.55 21.85 24.15
CA THR A 160 -21.98 22.04 23.87
C THR A 160 -22.60 20.68 23.52
N GLY A 161 -23.61 20.28 24.27
CA GLY A 161 -24.41 19.10 23.94
C GLY A 161 -25.17 19.34 22.65
N HIS A 162 -24.80 18.63 21.59
CA HIS A 162 -25.73 18.14 20.59
C HIS A 162 -25.23 16.80 20.07
N ASP A 163 -26.06 15.80 20.31
CA ASP A 163 -25.90 14.39 20.00
C ASP A 163 -25.83 14.19 18.48
N VAL A 164 -24.63 13.89 17.96
CA VAL A 164 -24.41 13.33 16.60
C VAL A 164 -23.53 12.08 16.72
N SER A 165 -23.81 11.23 17.72
CA SER A 165 -23.12 9.95 17.93
C SER A 165 -23.99 8.73 17.60
N LYS A 166 -25.12 8.90 16.92
CA LYS A 166 -26.00 7.78 16.55
C LYS A 166 -26.52 7.91 15.14
N THR A 167 -25.77 7.38 14.18
CA THR A 167 -26.39 6.61 13.09
C THR A 167 -25.34 5.72 12.45
N LEU A 168 -25.71 4.45 12.28
CA LEU A 168 -24.94 3.35 11.66
C LEU A 168 -24.10 2.49 12.63
N GLN A 169 -24.69 2.14 13.76
CA GLN A 169 -24.57 0.76 14.23
C GLN A 169 -25.85 0.05 13.82
N ASP A 170 -25.75 -0.95 12.95
CA ASP A 170 -26.54 -2.17 13.06
C ASP A 170 -25.85 -3.30 12.29
N LYS A 171 -25.83 -4.45 12.96
CA LYS A 171 -25.04 -5.66 12.70
C LYS A 171 -25.55 -6.43 11.48
N ILE A 172 -24.64 -6.88 10.62
CA ILE A 172 -24.82 -8.09 9.79
C ILE A 172 -23.47 -8.85 9.79
N GLU A 173 -23.52 -10.15 10.10
CA GLU A 173 -22.38 -11.07 10.06
C GLU A 173 -22.01 -11.42 8.61
N PHE A 174 -20.71 -11.46 8.31
CA PHE A 174 -20.16 -11.94 7.05
C PHE A 174 -19.36 -13.24 7.26
N LYS A 175 -19.55 -14.17 6.31
CA LYS A 175 -18.69 -15.32 6.07
C LYS A 175 -18.22 -15.21 4.62
N GLU A 176 -16.95 -14.88 4.40
CA GLU A 176 -16.33 -14.96 3.08
C GLU A 176 -15.83 -16.41 2.87
N GLU A 177 -16.45 -17.11 1.93
CA GLU A 177 -15.83 -18.26 1.27
C GLU A 177 -15.30 -17.77 -0.08
N PHE A 178 -14.01 -17.92 -0.29
CA PHE A 178 -13.32 -17.74 -1.57
C PHE A 178 -13.82 -18.84 -2.53
N GLU A 179 -14.52 -18.49 -3.62
CA GLU A 179 -14.77 -19.42 -4.71
C GLU A 179 -14.66 -18.70 -6.08
N PRO A 180 -14.16 -19.39 -7.13
CA PRO A 180 -13.67 -18.79 -8.37
C PRO A 180 -14.63 -19.11 -9.53
N GLU A 181 -15.46 -18.17 -9.99
CA GLU A 181 -16.31 -18.41 -11.16
C GLU A 181 -16.33 -17.27 -12.20
N SER A 182 -16.52 -17.69 -13.46
CA SER A 182 -16.14 -16.97 -14.68
C SER A 182 -17.17 -15.92 -15.13
N LEU A 183 -16.65 -14.89 -15.81
CA LEU A 183 -17.32 -13.71 -16.39
C LEU A 183 -18.58 -13.97 -17.23
N LEU A 184 -18.86 -15.20 -17.66
CA LEU A 184 -19.94 -15.50 -18.61
C LEU A 184 -21.35 -15.53 -17.95
N GLU A 185 -21.45 -15.80 -16.65
CA GLU A 185 -22.76 -15.87 -15.97
C GLU A 185 -23.33 -14.48 -15.60
N ARG A 186 -22.48 -13.45 -15.48
CA ARG A 186 -22.90 -12.08 -15.14
C ARG A 186 -23.67 -11.38 -16.26
N LEU A 187 -23.55 -11.83 -17.51
CA LEU A 187 -24.12 -11.16 -18.68
C LEU A 187 -25.62 -11.46 -18.92
N GLN A 188 -26.24 -12.34 -18.13
CA GLN A 188 -27.62 -12.79 -18.38
C GLN A 188 -28.70 -12.14 -17.50
N THR A 189 -28.35 -11.23 -16.59
CA THR A 189 -29.31 -10.71 -15.60
C THR A 189 -29.41 -9.18 -15.57
N GLU A 190 -29.65 -8.55 -16.72
CA GLU A 190 -30.17 -7.18 -16.75
C GLU A 190 -31.69 -7.18 -16.95
N ASN A 191 -32.43 -6.69 -15.95
CA ASN A 191 -33.63 -5.87 -16.12
C ASN A 191 -34.24 -5.47 -14.75
N LYS A 192 -33.96 -4.25 -14.28
CA LYS A 192 -34.97 -3.28 -13.80
C LYS A 192 -34.36 -2.01 -13.18
N LYS A 193 -34.80 -0.89 -13.74
CA LYS A 193 -34.99 0.48 -13.21
C LYS A 193 -33.94 1.11 -12.28
N LYS A 194 -33.42 2.22 -12.81
CA LYS A 194 -32.63 3.31 -12.22
C LYS A 194 -33.18 3.84 -10.89
N GLU A 195 -32.37 3.68 -9.86
CA GLU A 195 -32.10 4.66 -8.81
C GLU A 195 -30.56 4.72 -8.69
N PHE A 196 -29.99 5.88 -8.33
CA PHE A 196 -28.55 5.97 -8.05
C PHE A 196 -28.25 5.17 -6.79
N ILE A 197 -28.01 3.87 -6.95
CA ILE A 197 -27.56 3.02 -5.87
C ILE A 197 -26.07 3.30 -5.73
N VAL A 198 -25.67 3.87 -4.59
CA VAL A 198 -24.30 3.73 -4.08
C VAL A 198 -24.07 2.22 -4.00
N ILE A 199 -23.39 1.65 -5.00
CA ILE A 199 -23.13 0.22 -5.08
C ILE A 199 -22.12 -0.08 -3.97
N ARG A 200 -22.65 -0.43 -2.80
CA ARG A 200 -21.94 -0.79 -1.56
C ARG A 200 -21.30 0.39 -0.82
N LYS A 201 -21.75 0.56 0.42
CA LYS A 201 -21.09 1.38 1.41
C LYS A 201 -19.78 0.69 1.79
N TYR A 202 -18.63 1.31 1.50
CA TYR A 202 -17.32 0.85 1.97
C TYR A 202 -17.34 0.85 3.50
N GLU A 203 -17.20 -0.31 4.14
CA GLU A 203 -16.91 -0.38 5.56
C GLU A 203 -15.41 -0.12 5.71
N GLU A 204 -15.05 0.96 6.40
CA GLU A 204 -13.66 1.30 6.70
C GLU A 204 -13.11 0.34 7.76
N VAL A 205 -12.79 -0.89 7.37
CA VAL A 205 -12.27 -1.91 8.30
C VAL A 205 -10.82 -1.62 8.70
N ASP A 206 -10.04 -1.00 7.80
CA ASP A 206 -8.60 -0.81 7.97
C ASP A 206 -8.24 0.66 8.30
N ASP A 207 -7.28 0.86 9.20
CA ASP A 207 -6.79 2.18 9.63
C ASP A 207 -5.40 2.45 9.03
N THR A 208 -5.00 3.71 8.94
CA THR A 208 -3.67 4.06 8.41
C THR A 208 -2.61 3.99 9.50
N PHE A 209 -1.81 2.92 9.50
CA PHE A 209 -0.64 2.76 10.37
C PHE A 209 0.42 1.86 9.72
N LEU A 210 1.63 1.86 10.26
CA LEU A 210 2.65 0.87 9.91
C LEU A 210 2.51 -0.33 10.85
N THR A 211 2.45 -1.54 10.31
CA THR A 211 2.53 -2.75 11.13
C THR A 211 3.86 -2.79 11.88
N ARG A 212 3.92 -3.59 12.95
CA ARG A 212 5.13 -3.67 13.78
C ARG A 212 6.37 -4.06 12.97
N SER A 213 6.26 -5.04 12.06
CA SER A 213 7.41 -5.45 11.24
C SER A 213 7.86 -4.34 10.30
N CYS A 214 6.92 -3.65 9.65
CA CYS A 214 7.21 -2.48 8.80
C CYS A 214 7.92 -1.36 9.57
N ALA A 215 7.42 -1.01 10.76
CA ALA A 215 8.02 0.05 11.58
C ALA A 215 9.44 -0.32 12.06
N VAL A 216 9.65 -1.56 12.49
CA VAL A 216 10.98 -2.05 12.89
C VAL A 216 11.92 -2.09 11.70
N LEU A 217 11.45 -2.55 10.53
CA LEU A 217 12.22 -2.56 9.29
C LEU A 217 12.71 -1.15 8.97
N LEU A 218 11.80 -0.17 8.89
CA LEU A 218 12.19 1.22 8.64
C LEU A 218 13.18 1.77 9.67
N CYS A 219 13.07 1.39 10.95
CA CYS A 219 13.99 1.84 12.00
C CYS A 219 15.43 1.38 11.78
N TYR A 220 15.62 0.15 11.28
CA TYR A 220 16.94 -0.45 11.06
C TYR A 220 17.39 -0.44 9.60
N HIS A 221 16.53 0.00 8.68
CA HIS A 221 16.85 0.11 7.27
C HIS A 221 18.03 1.04 7.01
N ARG A 222 18.90 0.66 6.07
CA ARG A 222 20.15 1.37 5.73
C ARG A 222 19.99 2.86 5.37
N TRP A 223 18.77 3.30 5.06
CA TRP A 223 18.43 4.69 4.73
C TRP A 223 18.07 5.55 5.94
N PHE A 224 17.69 4.93 7.05
CA PHE A 224 17.24 5.62 8.26
C PHE A 224 18.13 5.31 9.46
N ASN A 225 18.78 4.15 9.47
CA ASN A 225 19.72 3.81 10.51
C ASN A 225 20.94 4.75 10.46
N GLN A 226 21.45 5.11 11.63
CA GLN A 226 22.64 5.97 11.75
C GLN A 226 23.94 5.17 11.75
N THR A 227 23.87 3.89 11.37
CA THR A 227 24.99 2.96 11.45
C THR A 227 25.97 3.29 10.33
N THR A 228 27.20 3.66 10.68
CA THR A 228 28.23 4.00 9.69
C THR A 228 28.46 2.85 8.69
N ALA A 229 28.41 3.18 7.40
CA ALA A 229 28.41 2.31 6.20
C ALA A 229 29.58 1.32 6.01
N ARG A 230 30.35 0.99 7.06
CA ARG A 230 31.55 0.14 6.98
C ARG A 230 31.46 -1.18 7.77
N GLN A 231 30.36 -1.47 8.44
CA GLN A 231 30.20 -2.79 9.07
C GLN A 231 29.78 -3.80 8.02
N CYS A 232 30.71 -4.66 7.61
CA CYS A 232 30.40 -5.84 6.81
C CYS A 232 29.63 -6.80 7.71
N SER A 233 28.33 -6.98 7.44
CA SER A 233 27.53 -8.01 8.09
C SER A 233 27.45 -9.27 7.22
N ILE A 234 27.42 -10.42 7.86
CA ILE A 234 27.14 -11.70 7.21
C ILE A 234 25.76 -12.11 7.71
N LEU A 235 24.80 -12.10 6.78
CA LEU A 235 23.43 -12.54 6.95
C LEU A 235 23.20 -13.70 6.00
N SER A 236 22.72 -14.83 6.51
CA SER A 236 22.54 -16.06 5.73
C SER A 236 21.29 -16.81 6.15
N PHE A 237 20.64 -17.46 5.18
CA PHE A 237 19.55 -18.38 5.40
C PHE A 237 19.93 -19.78 4.92
N ASP A 238 19.73 -20.77 5.78
CA ASP A 238 19.83 -22.19 5.45
C ASP A 238 18.41 -22.71 5.24
N SER A 239 18.01 -22.86 3.97
CA SER A 239 16.67 -23.35 3.62
C SER A 239 16.43 -24.78 4.08
N SER A 240 17.46 -25.65 4.12
CA SER A 240 17.27 -27.04 4.56
C SER A 240 16.92 -27.13 6.04
N ASN A 241 17.56 -26.31 6.88
CA ASN A 241 17.32 -26.28 8.32
C ASN A 241 16.35 -25.16 8.76
N LYS A 242 15.86 -24.35 7.80
CA LYS A 242 15.04 -23.15 8.00
C LYS A 242 15.63 -22.23 9.07
N LEU A 243 16.96 -22.04 8.99
CA LEU A 243 17.76 -21.36 10.01
C LEU A 243 18.40 -20.11 9.45
N ILE A 244 18.18 -18.99 10.14
CA ILE A 244 18.74 -17.68 9.82
C ILE A 244 19.87 -17.39 10.80
N LYS A 245 20.97 -16.82 10.30
CA LYS A 245 22.11 -16.37 11.10
C LYS A 245 22.55 -14.97 10.67
N SER A 246 22.85 -14.13 11.66
CA SER A 246 23.44 -12.80 11.47
C SER A 246 24.56 -12.61 12.49
N ILE A 247 25.70 -12.04 12.08
CA ILE A 247 26.74 -11.62 13.02
C ILE A 247 26.43 -10.28 13.71
N SER A 248 25.55 -9.48 13.12
CA SER A 248 25.16 -8.15 13.62
C SER A 248 23.89 -8.18 14.48
N GLY A 249 23.19 -9.31 14.47
CA GLY A 249 21.94 -9.51 15.19
C GLY A 249 20.72 -9.16 14.33
N ILE A 250 19.83 -10.13 14.18
CA ILE A 250 18.58 -10.08 13.42
C ILE A 250 17.60 -9.11 14.09
N ARG A 251 16.88 -8.32 13.29
CA ARG A 251 15.84 -7.38 13.75
C ARG A 251 14.48 -7.71 13.20
N VAL A 252 14.40 -8.10 11.93
CA VAL A 252 13.14 -8.49 11.28
C VAL A 252 13.35 -9.79 10.54
N VAL A 253 12.38 -10.70 10.64
CA VAL A 253 12.23 -11.87 9.77
C VAL A 253 10.79 -11.87 9.29
N GLU A 254 10.59 -11.97 7.98
CA GLU A 254 9.28 -12.09 7.35
C GLU A 254 9.27 -13.26 6.38
N ILE A 255 8.16 -13.99 6.35
CA ILE A 255 7.84 -14.93 5.27
C ILE A 255 6.78 -14.24 4.41
N ARG A 256 7.11 -14.01 3.15
CA ARG A 256 6.25 -13.33 2.18
C ARG A 256 5.77 -14.30 1.10
N SER A 257 4.56 -14.09 0.60
CA SER A 257 4.09 -14.77 -0.62
C SER A 257 4.89 -14.30 -1.84
N GLN A 258 5.16 -15.19 -2.80
CA GLN A 258 5.97 -14.83 -3.96
C GLN A 258 5.25 -13.91 -4.94
N ASN A 259 3.93 -14.07 -5.10
CA ASN A 259 3.17 -13.40 -6.16
C ASN A 259 2.96 -11.90 -5.89
N VAL A 260 2.68 -11.55 -4.63
CA VAL A 260 2.30 -10.18 -4.24
C VAL A 260 3.11 -9.69 -3.05
N GLU A 261 4.16 -10.39 -2.63
CA GLU A 261 4.97 -10.02 -1.46
C GLU A 261 4.17 -9.78 -0.17
N LEU A 262 3.00 -10.44 -0.01
CA LEU A 262 2.18 -10.34 1.19
C LEU A 262 2.90 -11.01 2.35
N VAL A 263 3.12 -10.27 3.44
CA VAL A 263 3.70 -10.76 4.68
C VAL A 263 2.72 -11.71 5.35
N LEU A 264 3.04 -13.01 5.33
CA LEU A 264 2.24 -14.08 5.94
C LEU A 264 2.58 -14.26 7.42
N HIS A 265 3.88 -14.17 7.74
CA HIS A 265 4.38 -14.26 9.10
C HIS A 265 5.53 -13.27 9.30
N SER A 266 5.61 -12.68 10.49
CA SER A 266 6.71 -11.79 10.85
C SER A 266 7.17 -11.98 12.30
N TRP A 267 8.46 -11.77 12.52
CA TRP A 267 9.09 -11.73 13.84
C TRP A 267 9.98 -10.50 13.93
N THR A 268 9.92 -9.83 15.08
CA THR A 268 10.72 -8.63 15.36
C THR A 268 11.54 -8.81 16.63
N PHE A 269 12.76 -8.28 16.64
CA PHE A 269 13.71 -8.39 17.74
C PHE A 269 14.25 -7.01 18.11
N GLU A 270 13.53 -6.27 18.95
CA GLU A 270 13.84 -4.86 19.27
C GLU A 270 14.69 -4.70 20.56
N GLY A 271 15.04 -5.80 21.21
CA GLY A 271 15.75 -5.80 22.49
C GLY A 271 17.21 -5.35 22.39
N ARG A 272 17.78 -4.98 23.55
CA ARG A 272 19.23 -4.75 23.71
C ARG A 272 20.04 -6.03 23.53
N ILE A 273 19.44 -7.18 23.82
CA ILE A 273 20.06 -8.49 23.61
C ILE A 273 19.85 -8.86 22.15
N LEU A 274 20.95 -8.93 21.40
CA LEU A 274 20.93 -9.24 19.98
C LEU A 274 20.61 -10.71 19.72
N LYS A 275 19.80 -10.95 18.68
CA LYS A 275 19.42 -12.28 18.22
C LYS A 275 20.31 -12.68 17.04
N PHE A 276 21.37 -13.44 17.28
CA PHE A 276 22.31 -13.83 16.22
C PHE A 276 21.84 -15.02 15.37
N SER A 277 20.84 -15.77 15.83
CA SER A 277 20.23 -16.84 15.07
C SER A 277 18.74 -16.97 15.37
N PHE A 278 17.98 -17.37 14.36
CA PHE A 278 16.55 -17.62 14.46
C PHE A 278 16.19 -18.81 13.57
N GLN A 279 15.47 -19.78 14.12
CA GLN A 279 14.93 -20.91 13.36
C GLN A 279 13.44 -20.68 13.18
N ILE A 280 12.93 -20.85 11.97
CA ILE A 280 11.49 -20.72 11.70
C ILE A 280 10.76 -21.80 12.52
N PRO A 281 9.73 -21.44 13.31
CA PRO A 281 8.97 -22.40 14.10
C PRO A 281 8.34 -23.51 13.24
N GLN A 282 8.36 -24.74 13.73
CA GLN A 282 7.90 -25.91 12.96
C GLN A 282 6.39 -25.89 12.71
N ASP A 283 5.61 -25.34 13.64
CA ASP A 283 4.17 -25.14 13.50
C ASP A 283 3.83 -24.21 12.33
N ILE A 284 4.65 -23.19 12.10
CA ILE A 284 4.48 -22.27 10.97
C ILE A 284 4.80 -22.98 9.65
N ILE A 285 5.88 -23.75 9.62
CA ILE A 285 6.26 -24.57 8.45
C ILE A 285 5.13 -25.53 8.07
N ILE A 286 4.47 -26.16 9.05
CA ILE A 286 3.34 -27.08 8.82
C ILE A 286 2.10 -26.33 8.31
N THR A 287 1.90 -25.08 8.74
CA THR A 287 0.74 -24.27 8.34
C THR A 287 0.89 -23.73 6.92
N LEU A 288 2.13 -23.45 6.50
CA LEU A 288 2.44 -23.09 5.13
C LEU A 288 2.27 -24.33 4.24
N CYS A 289 1.38 -24.25 3.25
CA CYS A 289 1.19 -25.32 2.28
C CYS A 289 2.44 -25.50 1.39
N ASP A 290 2.50 -26.63 0.67
CA ASP A 290 3.50 -26.83 -0.39
C ASP A 290 3.42 -25.68 -1.39
N GLY A 291 4.48 -24.88 -1.46
CA GLY A 291 4.47 -23.60 -2.14
C GLY A 291 5.81 -22.90 -2.14
N ASN A 292 5.91 -21.82 -2.92
CA ASN A 292 7.09 -20.96 -2.99
C ASN A 292 6.86 -19.71 -2.16
N TYR A 293 7.84 -19.42 -1.31
CA TYR A 293 7.84 -18.30 -0.39
C TYR A 293 9.12 -17.52 -0.52
N THR A 294 9.08 -16.25 -0.10
CA THR A 294 10.27 -15.43 0.05
C THR A 294 10.55 -15.23 1.52
N ILE A 295 11.76 -15.56 1.98
CA ILE A 295 12.23 -15.10 3.27
C ILE A 295 12.84 -13.71 3.11
N PHE A 296 12.39 -12.76 3.92
CA PHE A 296 12.99 -11.45 4.04
C PHE A 296 13.55 -11.28 5.45
N VAL A 297 14.80 -10.86 5.55
CA VAL A 297 15.48 -10.68 6.84
C VAL A 297 16.25 -9.37 6.82
N GLU A 298 16.17 -8.63 7.92
CA GLU A 298 16.98 -7.45 8.16
C GLU A 298 17.70 -7.58 9.51
N ASP A 299 18.95 -7.11 9.55
CA ASP A 299 19.76 -7.06 10.76
C ASP A 299 19.94 -5.64 11.33
N THR A 300 20.64 -5.53 12.46
CA THR A 300 20.82 -4.28 13.21
C THR A 300 21.55 -3.19 12.43
N VAL A 301 22.33 -3.55 11.40
CA VAL A 301 23.11 -2.59 10.62
C VAL A 301 22.44 -2.28 9.27
N GLY A 302 21.23 -2.80 9.03
CA GLY A 302 20.45 -2.59 7.81
C GLY A 302 20.91 -3.44 6.63
N PHE A 303 21.65 -4.54 6.88
CA PHE A 303 21.87 -5.55 5.86
C PHE A 303 20.60 -6.38 5.71
N MET A 304 20.19 -6.57 4.45
CA MET A 304 18.97 -7.28 4.10
C MET A 304 19.30 -8.55 3.32
N LEU A 305 18.50 -9.58 3.56
CA LEU A 305 18.52 -10.84 2.83
C LEU A 305 17.11 -11.10 2.30
N LYS A 306 17.01 -11.35 1.00
CA LYS A 306 15.76 -11.72 0.34
C LYS A 306 16.03 -12.96 -0.51
N GLU A 307 15.54 -14.11 -0.08
CA GLU A 307 15.77 -15.40 -0.76
C GLU A 307 14.47 -16.17 -0.94
N GLU A 308 14.35 -16.85 -2.08
CA GLU A 308 13.22 -17.74 -2.34
C GLU A 308 13.48 -19.12 -1.74
N PHE A 309 12.42 -19.73 -1.20
CA PHE A 309 12.46 -21.11 -0.75
C PHE A 309 11.12 -21.80 -0.94
N SER A 310 11.20 -23.11 -1.15
CA SER A 310 10.03 -23.98 -1.20
C SER A 310 9.90 -24.78 0.10
N LEU A 311 8.66 -25.12 0.41
CA LEU A 311 8.29 -26.10 1.43
C LEU A 311 7.82 -27.38 0.77
#